data_AF-A0A8J6YDC1-F1
#
_entry.id   AF-A0A8J6YDC1-F1
#
_cell.length_a   1.000
_cell.length_b   1.000
_cell.length_c   1.000
_cell.angle_alpha   90.00
_cell.angle_beta   90.00
_cell.angle_gamma   90.00
#
_symmetry.space_group_name_H-M   'P 1'
#
loop_
_entity.id
_entity.type
_entity.pdbx_description
1 polymer ?
#
loop_
_entity_poly.entity_id
_entity_poly.type
_entity_poly.pdbx_seq_one_letter_code
_entity_poly.pdbx_strand_id
1 'polypeptide(L)'
;RLDNTLNIACHFIEGEGILFQLSEHGICASSGSACTSGSLEPSHVLRAMNVPFTAVHGSVRFSLSRYTTDEEIDTVIEVFPEIVASLRRLSPYWDTDSDAPTPEALKMLEQTEMPQ
;
A
#
# COMPACT_ATOMS: atom_id res chain seq x y z
N ARG A 1 8.33 -17.50 -0.37
CA ARG A 1 7.81 -16.41 -1.22
C ARG A 1 8.16 -16.76 -2.66
N LEU A 2 7.31 -16.41 -3.62
CA LEU A 2 7.65 -16.48 -5.04
C LEU A 2 8.54 -15.28 -5.39
N ASP A 3 9.56 -15.54 -6.20
CA ASP A 3 10.56 -14.58 -6.68
C ASP A 3 9.98 -13.48 -7.57
N ASN A 4 8.88 -13.76 -8.25
CA ASN A 4 8.24 -12.82 -9.17
C ASN A 4 7.11 -11.98 -8.53
N THR A 5 6.89 -12.07 -7.21
CA THR A 5 5.80 -11.34 -6.55
C THR A 5 6.31 -10.47 -5.40
N LEU A 6 5.98 -9.18 -5.47
CA LEU A 6 6.24 -8.20 -4.43
C LEU A 6 4.90 -7.66 -3.90
N ASN A 7 4.68 -7.75 -2.59
CA ASN A 7 3.55 -7.11 -1.91
C ASN A 7 4.08 -6.05 -0.95
N ILE A 8 3.62 -4.82 -1.10
CA ILE A 8 3.95 -3.66 -0.28
C ILE A 8 2.67 -3.18 0.39
N ALA A 9 2.71 -2.95 1.70
CA ALA A 9 1.61 -2.37 2.46
C ALA A 9 2.01 -0.96 2.91
N CYS A 10 1.24 0.05 2.49
CA CYS A 10 1.50 1.44 2.83
C CYS A 10 0.57 1.89 3.95
N HIS A 11 1.13 2.44 5.03
CA HIS A 11 0.33 2.97 6.12
C HIS A 11 -0.49 4.19 5.69
N PHE A 12 -1.71 4.28 6.23
CA PHE A 12 -2.59 5.45 6.22
C PHE A 12 -3.13 5.88 4.86
N ILE A 13 -3.05 5.02 3.84
CA ILE A 13 -3.60 5.27 2.51
C ILE A 13 -4.32 4.02 1.98
N GLU A 14 -5.26 4.23 1.07
CA GLU A 14 -6.06 3.16 0.45
C GLU A 14 -5.40 2.62 -0.81
N GLY A 15 -5.35 1.29 -0.95
CA GLY A 15 -4.76 0.60 -2.09
C GLY A 15 -5.44 0.93 -3.42
N GLU A 16 -6.77 1.17 -3.39
CA GLU A 16 -7.51 1.58 -4.60
C GLU A 16 -7.03 2.93 -5.14
N GLY A 17 -6.69 3.88 -4.26
CA GLY A 17 -6.10 5.17 -4.68
C GLY A 17 -4.73 5.00 -5.32
N ILE A 18 -3.93 4.07 -4.80
CA ILE A 18 -2.61 3.74 -5.38
C ILE A 18 -2.79 3.13 -6.77
N LEU A 19 -3.70 2.16 -6.92
CA LEU A 19 -3.98 1.54 -8.22
C LEU A 19 -4.51 2.55 -9.24
N PHE A 20 -5.37 3.47 -8.81
CA PHE A 20 -5.90 4.52 -9.67
C PHE A 20 -4.77 5.39 -10.25
N GLN A 21 -3.88 5.92 -9.41
CA GLN A 21 -2.76 6.74 -9.91
C GLN A 21 -1.74 5.92 -10.71
N LEU A 22 -1.44 4.69 -10.32
CA LEU A 22 -0.58 3.80 -11.11
C LEU A 22 -1.11 3.59 -12.54
N SER A 23 -2.44 3.50 -12.70
CA SER A 23 -3.07 3.35 -14.01
C SER A 23 -2.87 4.57 -14.92
N GLU A 24 -2.76 5.78 -14.37
CA GLU A 24 -2.46 7.00 -15.14
C GLU A 24 -1.05 6.97 -15.73
N HIS A 25 -0.13 6.24 -15.08
CA HIS A 25 1.22 5.97 -15.56
C HIS A 25 1.32 4.70 -16.43
N GLY A 26 0.18 4.06 -16.74
CA GLY A 26 0.15 2.81 -17.53
C GLY A 26 0.64 1.58 -16.77
N ILE A 27 0.76 1.64 -15.44
CA ILE A 27 1.24 0.53 -14.60
C ILE A 27 0.05 -0.28 -14.09
N CYS A 28 0.05 -1.57 -14.41
CA CYS A 28 -0.94 -2.52 -13.92
C CYS A 28 -0.44 -3.20 -12.64
N ALA A 29 -1.20 -3.08 -11.56
CA ALA A 29 -0.96 -3.78 -10.29
C ALA A 29 -2.27 -4.34 -9.73
N SER A 30 -2.19 -5.03 -8.59
CA SER A 30 -3.38 -5.56 -7.90
C SER A 30 -3.40 -5.12 -6.45
N SER A 31 -4.58 -4.89 -5.88
CA SER A 31 -4.72 -4.60 -4.46
C SER A 31 -4.82 -5.91 -3.67
N GLY A 32 -4.12 -5.98 -2.53
CA GLY A 32 -4.24 -7.06 -1.56
C GLY A 32 -5.40 -6.87 -0.56
N SER A 33 -6.09 -5.73 -0.60
CA SER A 33 -7.00 -5.24 0.46
C SER A 33 -8.41 -5.84 0.49
N ALA A 34 -8.68 -6.95 -0.22
CA ALA A 34 -9.98 -7.65 -0.29
C ALA A 34 -11.05 -7.09 -1.25
N CYS A 35 -10.67 -6.69 -2.47
CA CYS A 35 -11.61 -6.13 -3.44
C CYS A 35 -12.57 -7.13 -4.15
N THR A 36 -13.02 -8.25 -3.55
CA THR A 36 -14.00 -9.15 -4.21
C THR A 36 -15.12 -9.72 -3.33
N SER A 37 -15.52 -9.10 -2.21
CA SER A 37 -16.68 -9.61 -1.43
C SER A 37 -17.71 -8.58 -0.98
N GLY A 38 -17.53 -7.28 -1.28
CA GLY A 38 -18.45 -6.23 -0.78
C GLY A 38 -18.42 -6.07 0.75
N SER A 39 -17.40 -6.61 1.41
CA SER A 39 -17.17 -6.50 2.84
C SER A 39 -16.01 -5.56 3.10
N LEU A 40 -16.17 -4.64 4.08
CA LEU A 40 -15.09 -3.77 4.58
C LEU A 40 -13.98 -4.55 5.31
N GLU A 41 -14.15 -5.86 5.51
CA GLU A 41 -13.23 -6.68 6.27
C GLU A 41 -11.89 -6.88 5.53
N PRO A 42 -10.76 -6.68 6.22
CA PRO A 42 -9.46 -6.83 5.59
C PRO A 42 -9.20 -8.28 5.16
N SER A 43 -8.38 -8.43 4.13
CA SER A 43 -7.99 -9.73 3.57
C SER A 43 -7.56 -10.71 4.66
N HIS A 44 -8.24 -11.86 4.73
CA HIS A 44 -7.93 -12.92 5.69
C HIS A 44 -6.47 -13.37 5.61
N VAL A 45 -5.84 -13.30 4.42
CA VAL A 45 -4.42 -13.60 4.23
C VAL A 45 -3.55 -12.53 4.86
N LEU A 46 -3.82 -11.24 4.61
CA LEU A 46 -3.02 -10.15 5.18
C LEU A 46 -3.13 -10.12 6.71
N ARG A 47 -4.32 -10.41 7.26
CA ARG A 47 -4.55 -10.58 8.70
C ARG A 47 -3.72 -11.74 9.26
N ALA A 48 -3.73 -12.91 8.61
CA ALA A 48 -2.94 -14.06 9.02
C ALA A 48 -1.42 -13.82 8.91
N MET A 49 -1.00 -12.92 8.01
CA MET A 49 0.40 -12.46 7.90
C MET A 49 0.77 -11.38 8.93
N ASN A 50 -0.14 -11.02 9.84
CA ASN A 50 0.04 -9.94 10.82
C ASN A 50 0.42 -8.60 10.17
N VAL A 51 -0.16 -8.30 9.01
CA VAL A 51 -0.03 -6.95 8.43
C VAL A 51 -0.80 -5.97 9.31
N PRO A 52 -0.18 -4.86 9.73
CA PRO A 52 -0.83 -3.85 10.56
C PRO A 52 -2.16 -3.36 9.98
N PHE A 53 -3.17 -3.16 10.84
CA PHE A 53 -4.46 -2.61 10.41
C PHE A 53 -4.30 -1.24 9.73
N THR A 54 -3.33 -0.44 10.18
CA THR A 54 -2.99 0.85 9.59
C THR A 54 -2.44 0.77 8.16
N ALA A 55 -2.00 -0.41 7.70
CA ALA A 55 -1.43 -0.63 6.36
C ALA A 55 -2.19 -1.65 5.50
N VAL A 56 -3.10 -2.44 6.09
CA VAL A 56 -3.77 -3.56 5.41
C VAL A 56 -4.58 -3.12 4.19
N HIS A 57 -5.20 -1.94 4.30
CA HIS A 57 -5.99 -1.33 3.23
C HIS A 57 -5.11 -0.73 2.12
N GLY A 58 -3.89 -0.30 2.45
CA GLY A 58 -2.88 0.21 1.52
C GLY A 58 -1.99 -0.86 0.89
N SER A 59 -2.43 -2.12 0.82
CA SER A 59 -1.65 -3.22 0.25
C SER A 59 -1.77 -3.28 -1.27
N VAL A 60 -0.63 -3.24 -1.95
CA VAL A 60 -0.51 -3.40 -3.40
C VAL A 60 0.48 -4.52 -3.71
N ARG A 61 0.13 -5.34 -4.69
CA ARG A 61 0.94 -6.44 -5.20
C ARG A 61 1.32 -6.21 -6.65
N PHE A 62 2.62 -6.23 -6.89
CA PHE A 62 3.25 -6.32 -8.20
C PHE A 62 3.61 -7.77 -8.51
N SER A 63 3.23 -8.23 -9.71
CA SER A 63 3.52 -9.57 -10.21
C SER A 63 4.29 -9.44 -11.51
N LEU A 64 5.56 -9.84 -11.48
CA LEU A 64 6.47 -9.70 -12.61
C LEU A 64 6.39 -10.95 -13.51
N SER A 65 6.75 -10.76 -14.78
CA SER A 65 6.80 -11.83 -15.77
C SER A 65 8.13 -11.81 -16.52
N ARG A 66 8.38 -12.83 -17.34
CA ARG A 66 9.53 -12.88 -18.26
C ARG A 66 9.58 -11.74 -19.29
N TYR A 67 8.49 -10.97 -19.42
CA TYR A 67 8.38 -9.84 -20.33
C TYR A 67 8.56 -8.50 -19.63
N THR A 68 8.63 -8.49 -18.30
CA THR A 68 8.88 -7.26 -17.54
C THR A 68 10.30 -6.77 -17.84
N THR A 69 10.46 -5.50 -18.15
CA THR A 69 11.78 -4.89 -18.44
C THR A 69 12.30 -4.05 -17.28
N ASP A 70 13.61 -3.82 -17.25
CA ASP A 70 14.23 -2.99 -16.21
C ASP A 70 13.71 -1.55 -16.26
N GLU A 71 13.41 -1.03 -17.46
CA GLU A 71 12.84 0.31 -17.64
C GLU A 71 11.43 0.44 -17.05
N GLU A 72 10.61 -0.62 -17.15
CA GLU A 72 9.31 -0.65 -16.49
C GLU A 72 9.47 -0.64 -14.96
N ILE A 73 10.48 -1.33 -14.43
CA ILE A 73 10.79 -1.30 -12.99
C ILE A 73 11.29 0.08 -12.55
N ASP A 74 12.17 0.70 -13.32
CA ASP A 74 12.67 2.06 -13.04
C ASP A 74 11.52 3.07 -13.00
N THR A 75 10.57 2.95 -13.94
CA THR A 75 9.36 3.78 -13.96
C THR A 75 8.54 3.60 -12.67
N VAL A 76 8.35 2.35 -12.21
CA VAL A 76 7.64 2.08 -10.94
C VAL A 76 8.38 2.69 -9.76
N ILE A 77 9.71 2.58 -9.71
CA ILE A 77 10.54 3.14 -8.63
C ILE A 77 10.45 4.67 -8.59
N GLU A 78 10.36 5.32 -9.74
CA GLU A 78 10.22 6.78 -9.84
C GLU A 78 8.83 7.23 -9.37
N VAL A 79 7.75 6.62 -9.89
CA VAL A 79 6.38 7.13 -9.67
C VAL A 79 5.76 6.66 -8.35
N PHE A 80 6.09 5.46 -7.85
CA PHE A 80 5.41 4.88 -6.70
C PHE A 80 5.58 5.70 -5.41
N PRO A 81 6.78 6.21 -5.05
CA PRO A 81 6.94 7.09 -3.90
C PRO A 81 6.14 8.39 -4.03
N GLU A 82 6.08 8.97 -5.23
CA GLU A 82 5.34 10.21 -5.48
C GLU A 82 3.83 10.01 -5.31
N ILE A 83 3.29 8.90 -5.82
CA ILE A 83 1.89 8.49 -5.63
C ILE A 83 1.57 8.32 -4.14
N VAL A 84 2.42 7.61 -3.39
CA VAL A 84 2.26 7.41 -1.95
C VAL A 84 2.27 8.75 -1.20
N ALA A 85 3.22 9.63 -1.51
CA ALA A 85 3.29 10.97 -0.91
C ALA A 85 2.04 11.81 -1.26
N SER A 86 1.55 11.70 -2.49
CA SER A 86 0.34 12.40 -2.95
C SER A 86 -0.90 11.97 -2.19
N LEU A 87 -1.11 10.67 -2.03
CA LEU A 87 -2.23 10.13 -1.26
C LEU A 87 -2.13 10.45 0.22
N ARG A 88 -0.92 10.45 0.78
CA ARG A 88 -0.69 10.84 2.18
C ARG A 88 -1.12 12.26 2.48
N ARG A 89 -0.93 13.21 1.56
CA ARG A 89 -1.42 14.59 1.73
C ARG A 89 -2.94 14.71 1.88
N LEU A 90 -3.69 13.69 1.44
CA LEU A 90 -5.15 13.63 1.57
C LEU A 90 -5.59 12.81 2.80
N SER A 91 -4.67 12.13 3.47
CA SER A 91 -4.96 11.27 4.60
C SER A 91 -5.13 12.10 5.88
N PRO A 92 -6.18 11.86 6.68
CA PRO A 92 -6.36 12.53 7.98
C PRO A 92 -5.33 12.07 9.03
N TYR A 93 -4.55 11.02 8.74
CA TYR A 93 -3.55 10.44 9.64
C TYR A 93 -2.11 10.84 9.27
N TRP A 94 -1.95 11.73 8.29
CA TRP A 94 -0.66 12.27 7.87
C TRP A 94 -0.63 13.78 8.06
N ASP A 95 0.43 14.28 8.68
CA ASP A 95 0.70 15.71 8.80
C ASP A 95 1.50 16.17 7.59
N THR A 96 0.91 17.08 6.81
CA THR A 96 1.53 17.61 5.59
C THR A 96 2.66 18.59 5.86
N ASP A 97 2.67 19.25 7.03
CA ASP A 97 3.69 20.25 7.36
C ASP A 97 4.98 19.58 7.84
N SER A 98 4.86 18.46 8.55
CA SER A 98 6.00 17.68 9.08
C SER A 98 6.37 16.44 8.25
N ASP A 99 5.60 16.14 7.20
CA ASP A 99 5.69 14.91 6.38
C ASP A 99 5.82 13.63 7.23
N ALA A 100 4.97 13.52 8.24
CA ALA A 100 5.01 12.44 9.22
C ALA A 100 3.59 12.00 9.64
N PRO A 101 3.43 10.80 10.21
CA PRO A 101 2.16 10.40 10.81
C PRO A 101 1.76 11.37 11.93
N THR A 102 0.46 11.66 12.04
CA THR A 102 -0.06 12.49 13.16
C THR A 102 0.19 11.81 14.52
N PRO A 103 0.15 12.55 15.64
CA PRO A 103 0.30 11.96 16.97
C PRO A 103 -0.71 10.84 17.26
N GLU A 104 -1.93 10.94 16.72
CA GLU A 104 -2.94 9.89 16.78
C GLU A 104 -2.52 8.66 15.97
N ALA A 105 -1.99 8.87 14.76
CA ALA A 105 -1.51 7.82 13.89
C ALA A 105 -0.30 7.08 14.48
N LEU A 106 0.62 7.79 15.13
CA LEU A 106 1.76 7.21 15.85
C LEU A 106 1.31 6.24 16.95
N LYS A 107 0.30 6.63 17.75
CA LYS A 107 -0.28 5.74 18.77
C LYS A 107 -0.87 4.46 18.15
N MET A 108 -1.47 4.57 16.95
CA MET A 108 -1.98 3.38 16.24
C MET A 108 -0.84 2.47 15.78
N LEU A 109 0.30 3.01 15.34
CA LEU A 109 1.47 2.20 14.98
C LEU A 109 2.01 1.44 16.20
N GLU A 110 2.19 2.12 17.33
CA GLU A 110 2.68 1.54 18.58
C GLU A 110 1.78 0.40 19.09
N GLN A 111 0.45 0.54 18.92
CA GLN A 111 -0.52 -0.50 19.29
C GLN A 111 -0.44 -1.75 18.40
N THR A 112 0.12 -1.64 17.20
CA THR A 112 0.19 -2.76 16.26
C THR A 112 1.42 -3.65 16.48
N GLU A 113 2.39 -3.20 17.28
CA GLU A 113 3.61 -3.94 17.62
C GLU A 113 3.45 -4.84 18.87
N MET A 114 2.30 -4.81 19.55
CA MET A 114 2.04 -5.72 20.67
C MET A 114 1.59 -7.09 20.14
N PRO A 115 2.39 -8.17 20.29
CA PRO A 115 1.90 -9.50 19.99
C PRO A 115 0.74 -9.82 20.95
N GLN A 116 -0.40 -10.23 20.39
CA GLN A 116 -1.41 -10.95 21.17
C GLN A 116 -0.89 -12.30 21.60
#